data_AF-A0A540K7B2-F1
#
_entry.id   AF-A0A540K7B2-F1
#
_cell.length_a   1.000
_cell.length_b   1.000
_cell.length_c   1.000
_cell.angle_alpha   90.00
_cell.angle_beta   90.00
_cell.angle_gamma   90.00
#
_symmetry.space_group_name_H-M   'P 1'
#
loop_
_entity.id
_entity.type
_entity.pdbx_description
1 polymer ?
#
loop_
_entity_poly.entity_id
_entity_poly.type
_entity_poly.pdbx_seq_one_letter_code
_entity_poly.pdbx_strand_id
1 'polypeptide(L)' 'VTELMDVGGGMGNSLAKIVSKYPYIHGIYFDLPDAIARAPKYQGVKHVAGNMFESIPHAQSIMMK' A
#
# COMPACT_ATOMS: atom_id res chain seq x y z
N VAL A 1 -3.59 1.65 -15.32
CA VAL A 1 -2.90 1.49 -14.02
C VAL A 1 -3.06 0.05 -13.59
N THR A 2 -1.96 -0.68 -13.40
CA THR A 2 -1.93 -2.09 -12.94
C THR A 2 -1.25 -2.24 -11.58
N GLU A 3 -0.65 -1.17 -11.05
CA GLU A 3 0.00 -1.13 -9.75
C GLU A 3 -0.38 0.16 -9.03
N LEU A 4 -0.73 0.07 -7.75
CA LEU A 4 -1.12 1.20 -6.92
C LEU A 4 -0.44 1.12 -5.56
N MET A 5 0.35 2.14 -5.22
CA MET A 5 0.92 2.30 -3.90
C MET A 5 0.06 3.21 -3.03
N ASP A 6 -0.25 2.78 -1.81
CA ASP A 6 -0.88 3.58 -0.76
C ASP A 6 0.19 3.97 0.27
N VAL A 7 0.56 5.25 0.28
CA VAL A 7 1.59 5.81 1.17
C VAL A 7 0.91 6.43 2.38
N GLY A 8 1.22 5.95 3.59
CA GLY A 8 0.60 6.43 4.83
C GLY A 8 -0.86 5.98 4.98
N GLY A 9 -1.21 4.84 4.39
CA GLY A 9 -2.57 4.28 4.38
C GLY A 9 -3.11 3.80 5.74
N GLY A 10 -2.32 3.89 6.82
CA GLY A 10 -2.73 3.64 8.21
C GLY A 10 -2.91 2.16 8.55
N MET A 11 -4.02 1.55 8.10
CA MET A 11 -4.27 0.11 8.27
C MET A 11 -4.46 -0.61 6.92
N GLY A 12 -4.24 0.09 5.80
CA GLY A 12 -4.35 -0.47 4.44
C GLY A 12 -5.79 -0.72 3.95
N ASN A 13 -6.82 -0.30 4.69
CA ASN A 13 -8.23 -0.59 4.40
C ASN A 13 -8.69 -0.06 3.03
N SER A 14 -8.23 1.14 2.65
CA SER A 14 -8.60 1.76 1.38
C SER A 14 -8.02 0.97 0.21
N LEU A 15 -6.73 0.66 0.26
CA LEU A 15 -6.05 -0.15 -0.74
C LEU A 15 -6.67 -1.55 -0.86
N ALA A 16 -6.99 -2.20 0.26
CA ALA A 16 -7.64 -3.51 0.28
C ALA A 16 -8.99 -3.50 -0.46
N LYS A 17 -9.81 -2.46 -0.26
CA LYS A 17 -11.08 -2.30 -0.98
C LYS A 17 -10.86 -2.09 -2.48
N ILE A 18 -9.83 -1.33 -2.86
CA ILE A 18 -9.50 -1.08 -4.27
C ILE A 18 -9.08 -2.38 -4.96
N VAL A 19 -8.12 -3.12 -4.38
CA VAL A 19 -7.63 -4.40 -4.93
C VAL A 19 -8.73 -5.45 -4.97
N SER A 20 -9.61 -5.50 -3.96
CA SER A 20 -10.78 -6.38 -3.97
C SER A 20 -11.77 -6.06 -5.11
N LYS A 21 -11.94 -4.78 -5.45
CA LYS A 21 -12.85 -4.33 -6.53
C LYS A 21 -12.21 -4.47 -7.91
N TYR A 22 -10.90 -4.34 -8.00
CA TYR A 22 -10.11 -4.41 -9.23
C TYR A 22 -8.97 -5.41 -9.07
N PRO A 23 -9.23 -6.72 -9.16
CA PRO A 23 -8.23 -7.75 -8.84
C PRO A 23 -6.99 -7.77 -9.76
N TYR A 24 -7.06 -7.08 -10.91
CA TYR A 24 -5.93 -6.90 -11.82
C TYR A 24 -4.94 -5.80 -11.36
N ILE A 25 -5.28 -5.05 -10.30
CA ILE A 25 -4.39 -4.06 -9.69
C ILE A 25 -3.59 -4.76 -8.58
N HIS A 26 -2.27 -4.64 -8.65
CA HIS A 26 -1.37 -5.05 -7.58
C HIS A 26 -1.22 -3.90 -6.58
N GLY A 27 -1.64 -4.14 -5.33
CA GLY A 27 -1.53 -3.14 -4.27
C GLY A 27 -0.16 -3.17 -3.58
N ILE A 28 0.42 -1.99 -3.32
CA ILE A 28 1.58 -1.83 -2.45
C ILE A 28 1.16 -0.97 -1.27
N TYR A 29 1.10 -1.55 -0.08
CA TYR A 29 0.88 -0.78 1.13
C TYR A 29 2.23 -0.35 1.70
N PHE A 30 2.51 0.96 1.71
CA PHE A 30 3.75 1.55 2.17
C PHE A 30 3.53 2.45 3.39
N ASP A 31 4.15 2.10 4.50
CA ASP A 31 4.01 2.82 5.77
C ASP A 31 5.24 2.57 6.66
N LEU A 32 5.28 3.22 7.82
CA LEU A 32 6.33 3.01 8.81
C LEU A 32 6.37 1.52 9.26
N PRO A 33 7.55 1.00 9.63
CA PRO A 33 7.70 -0.40 10.04
C PRO A 33 6.69 -0.86 11.10
N ASP A 34 6.44 -0.03 12.11
CA ASP A 34 5.48 -0.34 13.18
C ASP A 34 4.03 -0.38 12.70
N ALA A 35 3.68 0.43 11.71
CA ALA A 35 2.34 0.41 11.11
C ALA A 35 2.16 -0.87 10.28
N ILE A 36 3.13 -1.19 9.43
CA ILE A 36 3.13 -2.41 8.61
C ILE A 36 3.05 -3.68 9.47
N ALA A 37 3.77 -3.73 10.59
CA ALA A 37 3.77 -4.88 11.49
C ALA A 37 2.40 -5.13 12.17
N ARG A 38 1.60 -4.08 12.39
CA ARG A 38 0.27 -4.18 13.02
C ARG A 38 -0.86 -4.37 12.01
N ALA A 39 -0.62 -4.10 10.73
CA ALA A 39 -1.65 -4.14 9.72
C ALA A 39 -2.07 -5.59 9.37
N PRO A 40 -3.37 -5.85 9.14
CA PRO A 40 -3.84 -7.14 8.63
C PRO A 40 -3.25 -7.45 7.27
N LYS A 41 -3.07 -8.74 6.96
CA LYS A 41 -2.69 -9.14 5.60
C LYS A 41 -3.92 -9.08 4.69
N TYR A 42 -3.78 -8.45 3.53
CA TYR A 42 -4.80 -8.42 2.50
C TYR A 42 -4.35 -9.18 1.25
N GLN A 43 -5.26 -9.96 0.67
CA GLN A 43 -4.99 -10.65 -0.59
C GLN A 43 -4.74 -9.62 -1.71
N GLY A 44 -3.71 -9.84 -2.52
CA GLY A 44 -3.33 -8.93 -3.62
C GLY A 44 -2.62 -7.65 -3.18
N VAL A 45 -2.29 -7.51 -1.88
CA VAL A 45 -1.54 -6.37 -1.33
C VAL A 45 -0.18 -6.84 -0.81
N LYS A 46 0.89 -6.17 -1.26
CA LYS A 46 2.24 -6.32 -0.74
C LYS A 46 2.51 -5.25 0.30
N HIS A 47 2.93 -5.66 1.50
CA HIS A 47 3.35 -4.73 2.55
C HIS A 47 4.82 -4.37 2.36
N VAL A 48 5.13 -3.08 2.41
CA VAL A 48 6.48 -2.54 2.30
C VAL A 48 6.68 -1.52 3.43
N ALA A 49 7.66 -1.78 4.29
CA ALA A 49 8.00 -0.85 5.35
C ALA A 49 9.02 0.19 4.85
N GLY A 50 8.87 1.44 5.27
CA GLY A 50 9.85 2.49 5.02
C GLY A 50 9.40 3.86 5.51
N ASN A 51 10.21 4.86 5.23
CA ASN A 51 9.93 6.25 5.57
C ASN A 51 9.80 7.09 4.29
N MET A 52 8.60 7.61 4.04
CA MET A 52 8.31 8.38 2.82
C MET A 52 9.12 9.69 2.70
N PHE A 53 9.62 10.22 3.83
CA PHE A 53 10.47 11.42 3.82
C PHE A 53 11.93 11.12 3.45
N GLU A 54 12.34 9.85 3.49
CA GLU A 54 13.67 9.41 3.05
C GLU A 54 13.64 8.93 1.61
N SER A 55 12.71 8.01 1.31
CA SER A 55 12.52 7.51 -0.06
C SER A 55 11.14 6.87 -0.21
N ILE A 56 10.59 6.96 -1.42
CA ILE A 56 9.38 6.26 -1.82
C ILE A 56 9.78 5.28 -2.94
N PRO A 57 9.48 3.97 -2.81
CA PRO A 57 9.74 3.02 -3.88
C PRO A 57 8.98 3.40 -5.16
N HIS A 58 9.50 2.98 -6.31
CA HIS A 58 8.80 3.20 -7.58
C HIS A 58 7.45 2.47 -7.59
N ALA A 59 6.41 3.15 -8.07
CA ALA A 59 5.11 2.58 -8.42
C ALA A 59 4.49 3.30 -9.62
N GLN A 60 3.67 2.62 -10.40
CA GLN A 60 2.96 3.26 -11.53
C GLN A 60 2.03 4.41 -11.11
N SER A 61 1.44 4.31 -9.92
CA SER A 61 0.54 5.31 -9.36
C SER A 61 0.62 5.29 -7.85
N ILE A 62 0.53 6.48 -7.26
CA ILE A 62 0.63 6.69 -5.82
C ILE A 62 -0.67 7.36 -5.34
N MET A 63 -1.27 6.79 -4.31
CA MET A 63 -2.28 7.40 -3.48
C MET A 63 -1.63 7.80 -2.16
N MET A 64 -1.89 9.01 -1.70
CA MET A 64 -1.32 9.56 -0.47
C MET A 64 -2.45 10.14 0.38
N LYS A 65 -2.31 10.04 1.70
CA LYS A 65 -3.23 10.64 2.67
C LYS A 65 -2.50 11.58 3.61
#